data_AF-A0A8H6ZJ06-F1
#
_entry.id   AF-A0A8H6ZJ06-F1
#
_cell.length_a   1.000
_cell.length_b   1.000
_cell.length_c   1.000
_cell.angle_alpha   90.00
_cell.angle_beta   90.00
_cell.angle_gamma   90.00
#
_symmetry.space_group_name_H-M   'P 1'
#
loop_
_entity.id
_entity.type
_entity.pdbx_description
1 polymer ?
#
loop_
_entity_poly.entity_id
_entity_poly.type
_entity_poly.pdbx_seq_one_letter_code
_entity_poly.pdbx_strand_id
1 'polypeptide(L)'
;MPLSKEDMNSLYAELLNRLVESGEWDRIKAVLEAKLNETGWKDQVKDQAKEQARQMEDLSFQVLLDKIKPTAEGKPGFVPPRYVLNDME
;
A
#
# COMPACT_ATOMS: atom_id res chain seq x y z
N MET A 1 6.76 -29.28 16.77
CA MET A 1 7.27 -29.27 15.38
C MET A 1 6.90 -27.90 14.81
N PRO A 2 7.84 -27.05 14.40
CA PRO A 2 7.50 -25.79 13.77
C PRO A 2 6.89 -26.08 12.39
N LEU A 3 5.78 -25.40 12.08
CA LEU A 3 5.17 -25.44 10.75
C LEU A 3 6.20 -24.99 9.71
N SER A 4 6.29 -25.70 8.58
CA SER A 4 7.20 -25.30 7.51
C SER A 4 6.67 -24.01 6.84
N LYS A 5 7.55 -23.26 6.17
CA LYS A 5 7.13 -22.07 5.40
C LYS A 5 6.11 -22.43 4.32
N GLU A 6 6.20 -23.63 3.75
CA GLU A 6 5.28 -24.12 2.73
C GLU A 6 3.89 -24.38 3.33
N ASP A 7 3.81 -24.98 4.51
CA ASP A 7 2.54 -25.18 5.23
C ASP A 7 1.88 -23.83 5.59
N MET A 8 2.69 -22.86 6.02
CA MET A 8 2.20 -21.50 6.31
C MET A 8 1.67 -20.78 5.06
N ASN A 9 2.34 -20.95 3.91
CA ASN A 9 1.89 -20.36 2.65
C ASN A 9 0.58 -21.01 2.17
N SER A 10 0.46 -22.32 2.31
CA SER A 10 -0.76 -23.07 1.99
C SER A 10 -1.93 -22.59 2.84
N LEU A 11 -1.72 -22.48 4.16
CA LEU A 11 -2.73 -21.99 5.10
C LEU A 11 -3.13 -20.53 4.80
N TYR A 12 -2.16 -19.69 4.45
CA TYR A 12 -2.43 -18.30 4.05
C TYR A 12 -3.28 -18.23 2.78
N ALA A 13 -2.97 -19.05 1.77
CA ALA A 13 -3.75 -19.11 0.53
C ALA A 13 -5.18 -19.58 0.77
N GLU A 14 -5.38 -20.60 1.61
CA GLU A 14 -6.71 -21.07 1.99
C GLU A 14 -7.52 -20.02 2.75
N LEU A 15 -6.88 -19.30 3.68
CA LEU A 15 -7.52 -18.21 4.39
C LEU A 15 -7.93 -17.08 3.45
N LEU A 16 -7.05 -16.68 2.53
CA LEU A 16 -7.37 -15.66 1.53
C LEU A 16 -8.53 -16.10 0.63
N ASN A 17 -8.53 -17.35 0.16
CA ASN A 17 -9.63 -17.86 -0.66
C ASN A 17 -10.96 -17.78 0.09
N ARG A 18 -11.01 -18.15 1.37
CA ARG A 18 -12.22 -18.01 2.19
C ARG A 18 -12.65 -16.55 2.38
N LEU A 19 -11.70 -15.64 2.57
CA LEU A 19 -11.99 -14.21 2.69
C LEU A 19 -12.51 -13.61 1.38
N VAL A 20 -12.03 -14.11 0.24
CA VAL A 20 -12.53 -13.74 -1.09
C VAL A 20 -13.93 -14.28 -1.30
N GLU A 21 -14.16 -15.57 -1.02
CA GLU A 21 -15.47 -16.22 -1.14
C GLU A 21 -16.54 -15.58 -0.24
N SER A 22 -16.16 -15.11 0.95
CA SER A 22 -17.08 -14.41 1.87
C SER A 22 -17.29 -12.94 1.52
N GLY A 23 -16.51 -12.36 0.60
CA GLY A 23 -16.53 -10.94 0.26
C GLY A 23 -15.87 -10.03 1.32
N GLU A 24 -15.40 -10.58 2.44
CA GLU A 24 -14.70 -9.81 3.47
C GLU A 24 -13.36 -9.25 2.95
N TRP A 25 -12.73 -9.94 2.02
CA TRP A 25 -11.53 -9.44 1.34
C TRP A 25 -11.79 -8.13 0.61
N ASP A 26 -12.88 -8.03 -0.13
CA ASP A 26 -13.25 -6.81 -0.85
C ASP A 26 -13.55 -5.67 0.12
N ARG A 27 -14.16 -5.98 1.27
CA ARG A 27 -14.40 -5.00 2.34
C ARG A 27 -13.10 -4.49 2.96
N ILE A 28 -12.16 -5.39 3.29
CA ILE A 28 -10.85 -5.04 3.83
C ILE A 28 -10.09 -4.17 2.82
N LYS A 29 -10.11 -4.57 1.54
CA LYS A 29 -9.49 -3.82 0.46
C LYS A 29 -10.11 -2.44 0.29
N ALA A 30 -11.44 -2.31 0.31
CA ALA A 30 -12.12 -1.04 0.20
C ALA A 30 -11.78 -0.09 1.37
N VAL A 31 -11.75 -0.59 2.60
CA VAL A 31 -11.35 0.20 3.78
C VAL A 31 -9.90 0.64 3.68
N LEU A 32 -9.00 -0.24 3.24
CA LEU A 32 -7.61 0.10 3.01
C LEU A 32 -7.48 1.19 1.93
N GLU A 33 -8.14 1.02 0.80
CA GLU A 33 -8.13 2.00 -0.29
C GLU A 33 -8.71 3.36 0.13
N ALA A 34 -9.78 3.37 0.92
CA ALA A 34 -10.36 4.58 1.48
C ALA A 34 -9.36 5.31 2.39
N LYS A 35 -8.71 4.60 3.32
CA LYS A 35 -7.70 5.19 4.20
C LYS A 35 -6.47 5.70 3.44
N LEU A 36 -6.02 4.96 2.42
CA LEU A 36 -4.92 5.40 1.56
C LEU A 36 -5.29 6.63 0.71
N ASN A 37 -6.56 6.77 0.32
CA ASN A 37 -7.06 7.97 -0.33
C ASN A 37 -7.12 9.16 0.64
N GLU A 38 -7.74 8.98 1.81
CA GLU A 38 -7.92 10.03 2.83
C GLU A 38 -6.59 10.61 3.33
N THR A 39 -5.57 9.76 3.44
CA THR A 39 -4.21 10.19 3.83
C THR A 39 -3.45 10.89 2.70
N GLY A 40 -4.01 10.94 1.49
CA GLY A 40 -3.32 11.47 0.30
C GLY A 40 -2.16 10.57 -0.16
N TRP A 41 -2.10 9.32 0.32
CA TRP A 41 -1.01 8.40 0.01
C TRP A 41 -0.97 8.08 -1.49
N LYS A 42 -2.12 7.87 -2.13
CA LYS A 42 -2.17 7.62 -3.58
C LYS A 42 -1.62 8.80 -4.39
N ASP A 43 -1.93 10.03 -3.97
CA ASP A 43 -1.44 11.24 -4.63
C ASP A 43 0.07 11.41 -4.42
N GLN A 44 0.58 11.18 -3.21
CA GLN A 44 2.01 11.23 -2.92
C GLN A 44 2.82 10.22 -3.74
N VAL A 45 2.36 8.97 -3.81
CA VAL A 45 3.01 7.92 -4.60
C VAL A 45 2.98 8.30 -6.08
N LYS A 46 1.87 8.83 -6.58
CA LYS A 46 1.72 9.29 -7.97
C LYS A 46 2.64 10.48 -8.28
N ASP A 47 2.77 11.43 -7.39
CA ASP A 47 3.59 12.62 -7.61
C ASP A 47 5.08 12.28 -7.53
N GLN A 48 5.49 11.40 -6.62
CA GLN A 48 6.84 10.84 -6.62
C GLN A 48 7.13 10.05 -7.90
N ALA A 49 6.16 9.27 -8.39
CA ALA A 49 6.30 8.54 -9.65
C ALA A 49 6.53 9.49 -10.83
N LYS A 50 5.75 10.57 -10.92
CA LYS A 50 5.92 11.58 -11.97
C LYS A 50 7.27 12.27 -11.88
N GLU A 51 7.72 12.62 -10.68
CA GLU A 51 9.01 13.29 -10.49
C GLU A 51 10.17 12.37 -10.90
N GLN A 52 10.14 11.11 -10.48
CA GLN A 52 11.14 10.12 -10.89
C GLN A 52 11.11 9.87 -12.40
N ALA A 53 9.93 9.79 -13.02
CA ALA A 53 9.78 9.64 -14.46
C ALA A 53 10.32 10.85 -15.25
N ARG A 54 10.18 12.07 -14.72
CA ARG A 54 10.73 13.30 -15.32
C ARG A 54 12.25 13.36 -15.26
N GLN A 55 12.83 12.78 -14.21
CA GLN A 55 14.29 12.71 -14.02
C GLN A 55 14.91 11.53 -14.77
N MET A 56 14.11 10.66 -15.37
CA MET A 56 14.58 9.54 -16.19
C MET A 56 14.79 10.01 -17.64
N GLU A 57 16.00 9.82 -18.13
CA GLU A 57 16.35 10.09 -19.54
C GLU A 57 15.68 9.07 -20.47
N ASP A 58 15.65 7.79 -20.06
CA ASP A 58 14.86 6.71 -20.68
C ASP A 58 13.80 6.19 -19.71
N LEU A 59 12.53 6.32 -20.08
CA LEU A 59 11.41 5.90 -19.24
C LEU A 59 11.29 4.38 -19.20
N SER A 60 11.56 3.78 -18.04
CA SER A 60 11.38 2.36 -17.78
C SER A 60 10.45 2.12 -16.60
N PHE A 61 9.36 1.38 -16.84
CA PHE A 61 8.38 1.04 -15.81
C PHE A 61 9.00 0.22 -14.68
N GLN A 62 9.86 -0.74 -15.00
CA GLN A 62 10.47 -1.61 -13.99
C GLN A 62 11.36 -0.80 -13.03
N VAL A 63 12.21 0.07 -13.59
CA VAL A 63 13.10 0.93 -12.79
C VAL A 63 12.29 1.94 -11.98
N LEU A 64 11.21 2.46 -12.53
CA LEU A 64 10.31 3.37 -11.83
C LEU A 64 9.61 2.67 -10.66
N LEU A 65 9.10 1.45 -10.88
CA LEU A 65 8.48 0.63 -9.85
C LEU A 65 9.46 0.30 -8.73
N ASP A 66 10.68 -0.13 -9.06
CA ASP A 66 11.71 -0.47 -8.07
C ASP A 66 12.12 0.73 -7.21
N LYS A 67 12.06 1.95 -7.76
CA LYS A 67 12.32 3.20 -7.03
C LYS A 67 11.16 3.63 -6.13
N ILE A 68 9.92 3.42 -6.56
CA ILE A 68 8.72 3.84 -5.81
C ILE A 68 8.33 2.81 -4.75
N LYS A 69 8.57 1.53 -5.01
CA LYS A 69 8.17 0.40 -4.18
C LYS A 69 8.62 0.55 -2.71
N PRO A 70 9.85 0.96 -2.37
CA PRO A 70 10.24 1.20 -0.97
C PRO A 70 9.41 2.28 -0.27
N THR A 71 9.01 3.32 -1.00
CA THR A 71 8.15 4.39 -0.44
C THR A 71 6.70 3.94 -0.30
N ALA A 72 6.23 3.11 -1.24
CA ALA A 72 4.90 2.52 -1.18
C ALA A 72 4.79 1.45 -0.06
N GLU A 73 5.85 0.68 0.19
CA GLU A 73 5.86 -0.47 1.12
C GLU A 73 6.39 -0.12 2.53
N GLY A 74 6.99 1.06 2.75
CA GLY A 74 7.89 1.25 3.89
C GLY A 74 7.88 2.60 4.60
N LYS A 75 6.76 2.98 5.25
CA LYS A 75 6.72 3.48 6.64
C LYS A 75 5.28 3.59 7.19
N PRO A 76 4.88 2.79 8.20
CA PRO A 76 3.81 3.16 9.13
C PRO A 76 4.34 4.26 10.06
N GLY A 77 4.29 5.49 9.58
CA GLY A 77 4.83 6.68 10.23
C GLY A 77 4.43 7.97 9.51
N PHE A 78 3.34 7.92 8.75
CA PHE A 78 2.72 9.09 8.17
C PHE A 78 2.21 9.99 9.30
N VAL A 79 2.89 11.11 9.50
CA VAL A 79 2.36 12.23 10.29
C VAL A 79 1.28 12.86 9.41
N PRO A 80 -0.01 12.81 9.80
CA PRO A 80 -1.03 13.54 9.06
C PRO A 80 -0.61 15.02 8.96
N PRO A 81 -0.84 15.70 7.82
CA PRO A 81 -0.68 17.15 7.74
C PRO A 81 -1.34 17.78 8.96
N ARG A 82 -0.64 18.74 9.58
CA ARG A 82 -0.89 19.45 10.85
C ARG A 82 -2.32 19.96 11.15
N TYR A 83 -3.32 19.66 10.33
CA TYR A 83 -4.69 20.16 10.44
C TYR A 83 -5.55 19.47 11.50
N VAL A 84 -5.16 18.32 12.08
CA VAL A 84 -5.99 17.63 13.08
C VAL A 84 -5.86 18.18 14.51
N LEU A 85 -5.01 19.19 14.75
CA LEU A 85 -4.85 19.81 16.07
C LEU A 85 -5.63 21.12 16.25
N ASN A 86 -6.21 21.68 15.18
CA ASN A 86 -6.87 22.99 15.25
C ASN A 86 -8.40 22.93 15.21
N ASP A 87 -9.01 21.75 15.05
CA ASP A 87 -10.48 21.62 14.97
C ASP A 87 -11.12 21.04 16.25
N MET A 88 -10.41 21.12 17.38
CA MET A 88 -11.01 20.97 18.72
C MET A 88 -10.73 22.21 19.58
N GLU A 89 -11.17 23.37 19.07
CA GLU A 89 -11.53 24.53 19.88
C GLU A 89 -12.97 24.95 19.57
#